data_AF-A0A6A5A092-F1
#
_entry.id   AF-A0A6A5A092-F1
#
_cell.length_a   1.000
_cell.length_b   1.000
_cell.length_c   1.000
_cell.angle_alpha   90.00
_cell.angle_beta   90.00
_cell.angle_gamma   90.00
#
_symmetry.space_group_name_H-M   'P 1'
#
loop_
_entity.id
_entity.type
_entity.pdbx_description
1 polymer ?
#
loop_
_entity_poly.entity_id
_entity_poly.type
_entity_poly.pdbx_seq_one_letter_code
_entity_poly.pdbx_strand_id
1 'polypeptide(L)'
;MWHICAFRFLSNVFQGIGSTAGNPMSTYWAGVEPLNDSLSSIIGQLIFAGILGVVAKWGLNWNWRWTIAAGTIGVILVDGFVNFMTIWDVVRNQWFYNGVALADNVPAGVRFIVATYVAVEVADKGNEGATYGLITTVNNLAS
;
A
#
# COMPACT_ATOMS: atom_id res chain seq x y z
N MET A 1 -17.08 -3.27 14.95
CA MET A 1 -17.56 -2.69 13.68
C MET A 1 -17.21 -1.20 13.52
N TRP A 2 -17.79 -0.26 14.28
CA TRP A 2 -17.59 1.19 14.06
C TRP A 2 -16.14 1.69 14.15
N HIS A 3 -15.35 1.19 15.11
CA HIS A 3 -13.91 1.52 15.21
C HIS A 3 -13.11 1.15 13.96
N ILE A 4 -13.48 0.06 13.29
CA ILE A 4 -12.83 -0.40 12.06
C ILE A 4 -13.25 0.46 10.88
N CYS A 5 -14.52 0.87 10.83
CA CYS A 5 -15.02 1.79 9.80
C CYS A 5 -14.33 3.15 9.90
N ALA A 6 -14.23 3.71 11.12
CA ALA A 6 -13.52 4.96 11.38
C ALA A 6 -12.04 4.86 11.02
N PHE A 7 -11.36 3.77 11.42
CA PHE A 7 -9.97 3.52 11.03
C PHE A 7 -9.80 3.46 9.50
N ARG A 8 -10.68 2.74 8.80
CA ARG A 8 -10.63 2.61 7.34
C ARG A 8 -10.86 3.93 6.62
N PHE A 9 -11.83 4.71 7.08
CA PHE A 9 -12.09 6.05 6.54
C PHE A 9 -10.87 6.95 6.71
N LEU A 10 -10.41 7.13 7.96
CA LEU A 10 -9.28 8.02 8.26
C LEU A 10 -7.99 7.54 7.59
N SER A 11 -7.70 6.24 7.60
CA SER A 11 -6.50 5.69 6.97
C SER A 11 -6.45 5.95 5.46
N ASN A 12 -7.59 5.90 4.76
CA ASN A 12 -7.62 6.24 3.34
C ASN A 12 -7.50 7.74 3.10
N VAL A 13 -8.20 8.57 3.88
CA VAL A 13 -8.08 10.04 3.78
C VAL A 13 -6.63 10.48 3.91
N PHE A 14 -5.90 9.96 4.91
CA PHE A 14 -4.49 10.30 5.09
C PHE A 14 -3.57 9.67 4.03
N GLN A 15 -3.91 8.49 3.50
CA GLN A 15 -3.15 7.88 2.42
C GLN A 15 -3.27 8.67 1.09
N GLY A 16 -4.40 9.34 0.85
CA GLY A 16 -4.60 10.17 -0.33
C GLY A 16 -3.74 11.45 -0.36
N ILE A 17 -3.08 11.80 0.74
CA ILE A 17 -2.20 12.97 0.82
C ILE A 17 -0.81 12.58 0.33
N GLY A 18 -0.43 13.05 -0.85
CA GLY A 18 0.88 12.82 -1.47
C GLY A 18 1.64 14.11 -1.81
N SER A 19 2.94 13.98 -2.08
CA SER A 19 3.79 15.11 -2.50
C SER A 19 3.74 15.32 -4.01
N THR A 20 3.48 16.55 -4.45
CA THR A 20 3.57 16.93 -5.87
C THR A 20 5.02 16.88 -6.41
N ALA A 21 6.02 16.86 -5.52
CA ALA A 21 7.43 16.83 -5.90
C ALA A 21 7.91 15.46 -6.44
N GLY A 22 7.12 14.39 -6.29
CA GLY A 22 7.50 13.05 -6.77
C GLY A 22 7.69 12.96 -8.29
N ASN A 23 6.80 13.62 -9.06
CA ASN A 23 6.85 13.65 -10.52
C ASN A 23 8.09 14.39 -11.08
N PRO A 24 8.43 15.62 -10.64
CA PRO A 24 9.64 16.26 -11.11
C PRO A 24 10.91 15.53 -10.64
N MET A 25 10.91 14.88 -9.46
CA MET A 25 12.04 14.04 -9.03
C MET A 25 12.24 12.84 -9.96
N SER A 26 11.18 12.11 -10.33
CA SER A 26 11.30 10.96 -11.23
C SER A 26 11.80 11.37 -12.63
N THR A 27 11.31 12.50 -13.13
CA THR A 27 11.58 12.95 -14.51
C THR A 27 12.93 13.65 -14.63
N TYR A 28 13.23 14.60 -13.74
CA TYR A 28 14.42 15.46 -13.88
C TYR A 28 15.64 14.93 -13.12
N TRP A 29 15.47 14.22 -12.01
CA TRP A 29 16.61 13.75 -11.21
C TRP A 29 16.92 12.27 -11.46
N ALA A 30 15.90 11.42 -11.44
CA ALA A 30 16.07 9.99 -11.73
C ALA A 30 16.09 9.68 -13.23
N GLY A 31 15.58 10.59 -14.07
CA GLY A 31 15.57 10.45 -15.53
C GLY A 31 14.79 9.24 -16.02
N VAL A 32 13.71 8.87 -15.32
CA VAL A 32 12.94 7.64 -15.59
C VAL A 32 12.28 7.71 -16.96
N GLU A 33 12.58 6.75 -17.82
CA GLU A 33 11.93 6.63 -19.13
C GLU A 33 10.53 6.00 -18.99
N PRO A 34 9.55 6.37 -19.84
CA PRO A 34 8.19 5.83 -19.79
C PRO A 34 8.12 4.30 -19.92
N LEU A 35 9.04 3.70 -20.68
CA LEU A 35 9.15 2.25 -20.81
C LEU A 35 9.49 1.60 -19.47
N ASN A 36 10.48 2.16 -18.76
CA ASN A 36 10.94 1.62 -17.48
C ASN A 36 9.90 1.80 -16.39
N ASP A 37 9.19 2.93 -16.41
CA ASP A 37 8.05 3.18 -15.52
C ASP A 37 6.92 2.17 -15.74
N SER A 38 6.56 1.92 -17.01
CA SER A 38 5.54 0.93 -17.38
C SER A 38 5.92 -0.49 -16.94
N LEU A 39 7.18 -0.88 -17.16
CA LEU A 39 7.68 -2.19 -16.76
C LEU A 39 7.70 -2.34 -15.23
N SER A 40 8.09 -1.29 -14.52
CA SER A 40 8.07 -1.25 -13.05
C SER A 40 6.63 -1.38 -12.53
N SER A 41 5.66 -0.73 -13.15
CA SER A 41 4.24 -0.88 -12.79
C SER A 41 3.75 -2.33 -12.93
N ILE A 42 4.10 -3.02 -14.01
CA ILE A 42 3.76 -4.43 -14.22
C ILE A 42 4.38 -5.31 -13.11
N ILE A 43 5.66 -5.10 -12.81
CA ILE A 43 6.36 -5.84 -11.75
C ILE A 43 5.72 -5.55 -10.39
N GLY A 44 5.32 -4.30 -10.14
CA GLY A 44 4.62 -3.89 -8.92
C GLY A 44 3.30 -4.62 -8.74
N GLN A 45 2.51 -4.76 -9.80
CA GLN A 45 1.26 -5.53 -9.78
C GLN A 45 1.49 -7.03 -9.55
N LEU A 46 2.56 -7.60 -10.09
CA LEU A 46 2.94 -9.00 -9.81
C LEU A 46 3.35 -9.19 -8.34
N ILE A 47 4.09 -8.24 -7.76
CA ILE A 47 4.44 -8.23 -6.33
C ILE A 47 3.17 -8.13 -5.48
N PHE A 48 2.26 -7.22 -5.82
CA PHE A 48 0.97 -7.08 -5.15
C PHE A 48 0.21 -8.41 -5.13
N ALA A 49 0.05 -9.05 -6.29
CA ALA A 49 -0.60 -10.35 -6.40
C ALA A 49 0.10 -11.44 -5.59
N GLY A 50 1.44 -11.48 -5.61
CA GLY A 50 2.23 -12.41 -4.82
C GLY A 50 1.98 -12.26 -3.32
N ILE A 51 1.88 -11.02 -2.84
CA ILE A 51 1.66 -10.71 -1.42
C ILE A 51 0.26 -11.10 -0.97
N LEU A 52 -0.76 -10.92 -1.82
CA LEU A 52 -2.08 -11.48 -1.56
C LEU A 52 -1.99 -12.99 -1.33
N GLY A 53 -1.24 -13.72 -2.17
CA GLY A 53 -1.04 -15.16 -2.01
C GLY A 53 -0.31 -15.55 -0.72
N VAL A 54 0.75 -14.82 -0.37
CA VAL A 54 1.53 -15.04 0.86
C VAL A 54 0.67 -14.82 2.10
N VAL A 55 -0.03 -13.68 2.17
CA VAL A 55 -0.85 -13.31 3.33
C VAL A 55 -2.10 -14.19 3.40
N ALA A 56 -2.67 -14.62 2.28
CA ALA A 56 -3.78 -15.56 2.29
C ALA A 56 -3.42 -16.92 2.90
N LYS A 57 -2.17 -17.38 2.67
CA LYS A 57 -1.70 -18.69 3.13
C LYS A 57 -1.19 -18.67 4.57
N TRP A 58 -0.47 -17.61 4.96
CA TRP A 58 0.23 -17.56 6.26
C TRP A 58 -0.24 -16.45 7.20
N GLY A 59 -0.97 -15.45 6.69
CA GLY A 59 -1.39 -14.28 7.44
C GLY A 59 -2.64 -14.48 8.31
N LEU A 60 -3.33 -15.62 8.20
CA LEU A 60 -4.61 -15.85 8.89
C LEU A 60 -4.50 -15.77 10.42
N ASN A 61 -3.36 -16.14 11.00
CA ASN A 61 -3.12 -16.12 12.44
C ASN A 61 -2.37 -14.85 12.91
N TRP A 62 -2.11 -13.89 12.02
CA TRP A 62 -1.36 -12.70 12.37
C TRP A 62 -2.26 -11.65 13.02
N ASN A 63 -1.71 -10.91 13.98
CA ASN A 63 -2.42 -9.74 14.50
C ASN A 63 -2.42 -8.63 13.45
N TRP A 64 -3.56 -8.47 12.78
CA TRP A 64 -3.75 -7.54 11.67
C TRP A 64 -3.34 -6.09 11.99
N ARG A 65 -3.48 -5.65 13.25
CA ARG A 65 -3.12 -4.29 13.69
C ARG A 65 -1.61 -4.06 13.54
N TRP A 66 -0.83 -5.03 14.00
CA TRP A 66 0.63 -5.00 13.91
C TRP A 66 1.11 -5.21 12.49
N THR A 67 0.45 -6.07 11.71
CA THR A 67 0.80 -6.28 10.30
C THR A 67 0.64 -5.00 9.47
N ILE A 68 -0.46 -4.28 9.63
CA ILE A 68 -0.67 -2.99 8.95
C ILE A 68 0.34 -1.95 9.44
N ALA A 69 0.56 -1.84 10.75
CA ALA A 69 1.49 -0.86 11.31
C ALA A 69 2.94 -1.11 10.84
N ALA A 70 3.43 -2.34 10.96
CA ALA A 70 4.78 -2.72 10.55
C ALA A 70 4.98 -2.55 9.04
N GLY A 71 4.00 -2.97 8.22
CA GLY A 71 4.06 -2.77 6.77
C GLY A 71 4.10 -1.29 6.38
N THR A 72 3.30 -0.46 7.05
CA THR A 72 3.29 1.00 6.83
C THR A 72 4.62 1.64 7.19
N ILE A 73 5.14 1.35 8.38
CA ILE A 73 6.41 1.93 8.85
C ILE A 73 7.57 1.46 7.97
N GLY A 74 7.62 0.17 7.63
CA GLY A 74 8.68 -0.39 6.79
C GLY A 74 8.76 0.31 5.44
N VAL A 75 7.62 0.59 4.82
CA VAL A 75 7.61 1.30 3.54
C VAL A 75 7.95 2.77 3.65
N ILE A 76 7.46 3.48 4.68
CA ILE A 76 7.86 4.88 4.91
C ILE A 76 9.36 4.99 5.09
N LEU A 77 10.00 4.02 5.77
CA LEU A 77 11.45 3.99 5.93
C LEU A 77 12.19 3.77 4.60
N VAL A 78 11.70 2.84 3.78
CA VAL A 78 12.30 2.55 2.45
C VAL A 78 12.12 3.73 1.49
N ASP A 79 10.90 4.27 1.39
CA ASP A 79 10.57 5.43 0.56
C ASP A 79 11.37 6.67 0.99
N GLY A 80 11.37 6.97 2.30
CA GLY A 80 12.16 8.06 2.85
C GLY A 80 13.65 7.91 2.53
N PHE A 81 14.22 6.71 2.75
CA PHE A 81 15.62 6.44 2.46
C PHE A 81 15.99 6.70 1.00
N VAL A 82 15.22 6.17 0.05
CA VAL A 82 15.51 6.35 -1.38
C VAL A 82 15.30 7.81 -1.81
N ASN A 83 14.24 8.46 -1.35
CA ASN A 83 14.00 9.88 -1.67
C ASN A 83 15.14 10.76 -1.17
N PHE A 84 15.60 10.57 0.07
CA PHE A 84 16.74 11.32 0.59
C PHE A 84 18.02 11.04 -0.20
N MET A 85 18.34 9.79 -0.53
CA MET A 85 19.52 9.47 -1.36
C MET A 85 19.47 10.12 -2.74
N THR A 86 18.26 10.24 -3.32
CA THR A 86 18.03 10.87 -4.63
C THR A 86 18.19 12.39 -4.55
N ILE A 87 17.67 13.01 -3.48
CA ILE A 87 17.79 14.45 -3.20
C ILE A 87 19.26 14.86 -3.06
N TRP A 88 20.02 14.11 -2.24
CA TRP A 88 21.42 14.40 -1.93
C TRP A 88 22.43 13.90 -2.99
N ASP A 89 21.97 13.49 -4.17
CA ASP A 89 22.79 13.03 -5.30
C ASP A 89 23.74 11.87 -4.98
N VAL A 90 23.37 10.99 -4.04
CA VAL A 90 24.19 9.81 -3.70
C VAL A 90 23.96 8.69 -4.72
N VAL A 91 22.70 8.42 -5.06
CA VAL A 91 22.31 7.42 -6.07
C VAL A 91 21.13 7.95 -6.89
N ARG A 92 21.34 8.18 -8.19
CA ARG A 92 20.29 8.58 -9.15
C ARG A 92 20.22 7.55 -10.28
N ASN A 93 19.54 6.45 -10.02
CA ASN A 93 19.32 5.39 -10.99
C ASN A 93 17.82 5.14 -11.12
N GLN A 94 17.33 5.05 -12.36
CA GLN A 94 15.92 4.81 -12.68
C GLN A 94 15.35 3.58 -11.95
N TRP A 95 16.11 2.47 -11.90
CA TRP A 95 15.68 1.24 -11.24
C TRP A 95 15.71 1.33 -9.72
N PHE A 96 16.63 2.12 -9.17
CA PHE A 96 16.71 2.36 -7.73
C PHE A 96 15.53 3.22 -7.25
N TYR A 97 15.18 4.25 -8.02
CA TYR A 97 14.03 5.11 -7.74
C TYR A 97 12.70 4.37 -7.95
N ASN A 98 12.54 3.68 -9.09
CA ASN A 98 11.32 2.90 -9.36
C ASN A 98 11.15 1.70 -8.42
N GLY A 99 12.24 1.18 -7.85
CA GLY A 99 12.20 0.14 -6.82
C GLY A 99 11.37 0.54 -5.59
N VAL A 100 11.25 1.84 -5.31
CA VAL A 100 10.38 2.35 -4.24
C VAL A 100 8.91 2.13 -4.56
N ALA A 101 8.49 2.46 -5.78
CA ALA A 101 7.12 2.22 -6.23
C ALA A 101 6.77 0.73 -6.17
N LEU A 102 7.75 -0.16 -6.39
CA LEU A 102 7.58 -1.60 -6.18
C LEU A 102 7.38 -1.96 -4.70
N ALA A 103 8.13 -1.33 -3.80
CA ALA A 103 8.01 -1.55 -2.37
C ALA A 103 6.66 -1.09 -1.81
N ASP A 104 6.07 0.00 -2.34
CA ASP A 104 4.73 0.49 -1.95
C ASP A 104 3.61 -0.52 -2.23
N ASN A 105 3.76 -1.38 -3.24
CA ASN A 105 2.79 -2.42 -3.55
C ASN A 105 2.68 -3.47 -2.42
N VAL A 106 3.71 -3.59 -1.58
CA VAL A 106 3.73 -4.52 -0.45
C VAL A 106 2.71 -4.18 0.63
N PRO A 107 2.77 -3.02 1.30
CA PRO A 107 1.80 -2.63 2.30
C PRO A 107 0.43 -2.37 1.69
N ALA A 108 0.33 -1.97 0.41
CA ALA A 108 -0.94 -1.87 -0.29
C ALA A 108 -1.65 -3.24 -0.34
N GLY A 109 -0.94 -4.30 -0.76
CA GLY A 109 -1.45 -5.67 -0.78
C GLY A 109 -1.86 -6.18 0.59
N VAL A 110 -1.01 -5.95 1.60
CA VAL A 110 -1.30 -6.30 3.00
C VAL A 110 -2.55 -5.58 3.51
N ARG A 111 -2.66 -4.26 3.30
CA ARG A 111 -3.83 -3.48 3.75
C ARG A 111 -5.12 -3.91 3.07
N PHE A 112 -5.06 -4.27 1.79
CA PHE A 112 -6.18 -4.74 1.00
C PHE A 112 -6.70 -6.07 1.54
N ILE A 113 -5.86 -7.11 1.61
CA ILE A 113 -6.31 -8.44 2.03
C ILE A 113 -6.75 -8.49 3.49
N VAL A 114 -6.05 -7.76 4.37
CA VAL A 114 -6.44 -7.63 5.77
C VAL A 114 -7.80 -6.92 5.91
N ALA A 115 -8.18 -6.04 4.97
CA ALA A 115 -9.52 -5.42 4.98
C ALA A 115 -10.61 -6.47 4.83
N THR A 116 -10.40 -7.39 3.89
CA THR A 116 -11.34 -8.45 3.57
C THR A 116 -11.49 -9.41 4.73
N TYR A 117 -10.40 -9.81 5.40
CA TYR A 117 -10.48 -10.70 6.56
C TYR A 117 -11.17 -10.06 7.77
N VAL A 118 -10.79 -8.82 8.13
CA VAL A 118 -11.39 -8.13 9.27
C VAL A 118 -12.90 -7.91 9.10
N ALA A 119 -13.37 -7.73 7.87
CA ALA A 119 -14.80 -7.60 7.59
C ALA A 119 -15.60 -8.87 7.91
N VAL A 120 -15.02 -10.05 7.66
CA VAL A 120 -15.67 -11.35 7.93
C VAL A 120 -15.53 -11.75 9.41
N GLU A 121 -14.38 -11.47 10.03
CA GLU A 121 -14.14 -11.79 11.45
C GLU A 121 -15.05 -11.02 12.42
N VAL A 122 -15.50 -9.83 12.03
CA VAL A 122 -16.30 -8.92 12.86
C VAL A 122 -17.79 -9.07 12.60
N ALA A 123 -18.17 -9.73 11.51
CA ALA A 123 -19.56 -9.92 11.16
C ALA A 123 -20.17 -11.07 11.96
N ASP A 124 -21.40 -10.85 12.43
CA ASP A 124 -22.20 -11.95 12.94
C ASP A 124 -22.59 -12.90 11.80
N LYS A 125 -22.69 -14.18 12.15
CA LYS A 125 -23.00 -15.25 11.19
C LYS A 125 -24.31 -14.94 10.44
N GLY A 126 -24.23 -14.86 9.11
CA GLY A 126 -25.36 -14.50 8.25
C GLY A 126 -25.43 -13.02 7.84
N ASN A 127 -24.60 -12.14 8.41
CA ASN A 127 -24.50 -10.72 8.04
C ASN A 127 -23.12 -10.32 7.48
N GLU A 128 -22.31 -11.31 7.09
CA GLU A 128 -20.95 -11.13 6.55
C GLU A 128 -20.94 -10.26 5.29
N GLY A 129 -21.86 -10.50 4.36
CA GLY A 129 -21.97 -9.73 3.12
C GLY A 129 -22.33 -8.26 3.34
N ALA A 130 -23.26 -7.97 4.26
CA ALA A 130 -23.64 -6.59 4.56
C ALA A 130 -22.51 -5.83 5.28
N THR A 131 -21.78 -6.51 6.17
CA THR A 131 -20.63 -5.94 6.89
C THR A 131 -19.48 -5.65 5.93
N TYR A 132 -19.18 -6.58 5.02
CA TYR A 132 -18.20 -6.38 3.96
C TYR A 132 -18.59 -5.23 3.03
N GLY A 133 -19.85 -5.18 2.60
CA GLY A 133 -20.39 -4.11 1.77
C GLY A 133 -20.23 -2.73 2.42
N LEU A 134 -20.63 -2.58 3.68
CA LEU A 134 -20.53 -1.32 4.42
C LEU A 134 -19.07 -0.88 4.61
N ILE A 135 -18.17 -1.80 4.97
CA ILE A 135 -16.74 -1.44 5.14
C ILE A 135 -16.14 -1.01 3.79
N THR A 136 -16.53 -1.66 2.70
CA THR A 136 -16.06 -1.33 1.35
C THR A 136 -16.60 0.02 0.88
N THR A 137 -17.87 0.34 1.12
CA THR A 137 -18.42 1.65 0.72
C THR A 137 -17.82 2.79 1.53
N VAL A 138 -17.59 2.62 2.83
CA VAL A 138 -16.89 3.61 3.68
C VAL A 138 -15.45 3.83 3.21
N ASN A 139 -14.77 2.76 2.77
CA ASN A 139 -13.43 2.84 2.21
C ASN A 139 -13.42 3.66 0.91
N ASN A 140 -14.32 3.37 -0.02
CA ASN A 140 -14.45 4.09 -1.29
C ASN A 140 -14.85 5.56 -1.12
N LEU A 141 -15.59 5.91 -0.06
CA LEU A 141 -15.97 7.30 0.23
C LEU A 141 -14.76 8.18 0.59
N ALA A 142 -13.70 7.56 1.13
CA ALA A 142 -12.50 8.25 1.59
C ALA A 142 -11.39 8.33 0.53
N SER A 143 -11.60 7.73 -0.64
CA SER A 143 -10.59 7.58 -1.69
C SER A 143 -10.72 8.59 -2.81
#